data_AF-A0A519H3H4-F1
#
_entry.id   AF-A0A519H3H4-F1
#
_cell.length_a   1.000
_cell.length_b   1.000
_cell.length_c   1.000
_cell.angle_alpha   90.00
_cell.angle_beta   90.00
_cell.angle_gamma   90.00
#
_symmetry.space_group_name_H-M   'P 1'
#
loop_
_entity.id
_entity.type
_entity.pdbx_description
1 polymer ?
#
loop_
_entity_poly.entity_id
_entity_poly.type
_entity_poly.pdbx_seq_one_letter_code
_entity_poly.pdbx_strand_id
1 'polypeptide(L)' 'MSKVDPSITHYSVVIVGGGQAGLSLSHCLQERGIDHLVIEKRSLVHSWRSQRWDSFCLVTPNWQCNLPGWSYTGNDP' A
#
# COMPACT_ATOMS: atom_id res chain seq x y z
N MET A 1 29.73 -7.72 20.80
CA MET A 1 28.30 -7.82 20.47
C MET A 1 27.60 -6.62 21.10
N SER A 2 27.21 -5.64 20.29
CA SER A 2 26.50 -4.44 20.78
C SER A 2 25.11 -4.84 21.28
N LYS A 3 24.80 -4.51 22.53
CA LYS A 3 23.46 -4.60 23.11
C LYS A 3 22.52 -3.72 22.28
N VAL A 4 21.54 -4.34 21.63
CA VAL A 4 20.42 -3.61 21.02
C VAL A 4 19.62 -2.97 22.16
N ASP A 5 19.41 -1.66 22.10
CA ASP A 5 18.60 -0.92 23.05
C ASP A 5 17.13 -1.36 22.91
N PRO A 6 16.49 -1.90 23.97
CA PRO A 6 15.11 -2.37 23.92
C PRO A 6 14.07 -1.27 23.64
N SER A 7 14.46 0.01 23.66
CA SER A 7 13.62 1.12 23.23
C SER A 7 13.58 1.32 21.70
N ILE A 8 14.52 0.69 20.97
CA ILE A 8 14.59 0.79 19.51
C ILE A 8 13.79 -0.34 18.88
N THR A 9 12.63 0.00 18.33
CA THR A 9 11.85 -0.93 17.51
C THR A 9 12.58 -1.18 16.19
N HIS A 10 12.90 -2.45 15.92
CA HIS A 10 13.54 -2.87 14.69
C HIS A 10 12.52 -3.50 13.73
N TYR A 11 12.36 -2.91 12.54
CA TYR A 11 11.53 -3.47 11.47
C TYR A 11 12.42 -4.09 10.38
N SER A 12 12.10 -5.32 9.99
CA SER A 12 12.80 -6.01 8.90
C SER A 12 12.58 -5.35 7.54
N VAL A 13 11.43 -4.68 7.37
CA VAL A 13 11.07 -3.97 6.14
C VAL A 13 10.43 -2.64 6.49
N VAL A 14 10.86 -1.58 5.79
CA VAL A 14 10.20 -0.28 5.80
C VAL A 14 9.73 0.04 4.39
N ILE A 15 8.44 0.34 4.24
CA ILE A 15 7.81 0.74 2.98
C ILE A 15 7.62 2.25 3.02
N VAL A 16 8.22 2.95 2.06
CA VAL A 16 8.06 4.40 1.91
C VAL A 16 7.01 4.68 0.83
N GLY A 17 5.88 5.22 1.27
CA GLY A 17 4.72 5.55 0.44
C GLY A 17 3.50 4.67 0.78
N GLY A 18 2.41 5.31 1.20
CA GLY A 18 1.11 4.71 1.49
C GLY A 18 0.15 4.75 0.31
N GLY A 19 0.68 4.69 -0.92
CA GLY A 19 -0.10 4.56 -2.15
C GLY A 19 -0.45 3.11 -2.48
N GLN A 20 -1.03 2.87 -3.66
CA GLN A 20 -1.46 1.52 -4.08
C GLN A 20 -0.32 0.49 -4.06
N ALA A 21 0.88 0.85 -4.50
CA ALA A 21 2.02 -0.07 -4.51
C ALA A 21 2.49 -0.46 -3.11
N GLY A 22 2.60 0.52 -2.20
CA GLY A 22 3.04 0.27 -0.83
C GLY A 22 2.02 -0.55 -0.03
N LEU A 23 0.73 -0.26 -0.21
CA LEU A 23 -0.34 -1.04 0.43
C LEU A 23 -0.44 -2.47 -0.12
N SER A 24 -0.26 -2.65 -1.44
CA SER A 24 -0.19 -3.99 -2.03
C SER A 24 0.96 -4.81 -1.46
N LEU A 25 2.15 -4.22 -1.32
CA LEU A 25 3.29 -4.91 -0.71
C LEU A 25 3.03 -5.20 0.78
N SER A 26 2.47 -4.24 1.51
CA SER A 26 2.09 -4.42 2.92
C SER A 26 1.16 -5.62 3.09
N HIS A 27 0.12 -5.75 2.26
CA HIS A 27 -0.78 -6.89 2.28
C HIS A 27 -0.05 -8.22 2.09
N CYS A 28 0.80 -8.32 1.06
CA CYS A 28 1.59 -9.53 0.80
C CYS A 28 2.56 -9.88 1.94
N LEU A 29 3.09 -8.89 2.66
CA LEU A 29 3.94 -9.12 3.82
C LEU A 29 3.13 -9.59 5.04
N GLN A 30 1.92 -9.04 5.25
CA GLN A 30 1.00 -9.50 6.29
C GLN A 30 0.61 -10.98 6.07
N GLU A 31 0.26 -11.36 4.85
CA GLU A 31 -0.07 -12.76 4.51
C GLU A 31 1.09 -13.73 4.79
N ARG A 32 2.34 -13.24 4.74
CA ARG A 32 3.55 -14.03 5.00
C ARG A 32 4.05 -13.94 6.44
N GLY A 33 3.36 -13.21 7.31
CA GLY A 33 3.75 -13.01 8.71
C GLY A 33 5.05 -12.21 8.89
N ILE A 34 5.39 -11.33 7.93
CA ILE A 34 6.60 -10.50 7.98
C ILE A 34 6.24 -9.13 8.54
N ASP A 35 6.83 -8.78 9.68
CA ASP A 35 6.64 -7.47 10.31
C ASP A 35 7.29 -6.35 9.50
N HIS A 36 6.57 -5.24 9.36
CA HIS A 36 6.98 -4.11 8.53
C HIS A 36 6.27 -2.82 8.91
N LEU A 37 6.90 -1.69 8.56
CA LEU A 37 6.36 -0.35 8.79
C LEU A 37 6.09 0.35 7.46
N VAL A 38 4.89 0.91 7.29
CA VAL A 38 4.55 1.78 6.15
C VAL A 38 4.57 3.23 6.60
N ILE A 39 5.31 4.08 5.88
CA ILE A 39 5.39 5.52 6.16
C ILE A 39 4.85 6.30 4.96
N GLU A 40 3.88 7.17 5.21
CA GLU A 40 3.28 8.05 4.21
C GLU A 40 3.45 9.51 4.62
N LYS A 41 3.78 10.38 3.67
CA LYS A 41 3.98 11.82 3.91
C LYS A 41 2.69 12.52 4.33
N ARG A 42 1.53 12.05 3.82
CA ARG A 42 0.21 12.62 4.11
C ARG A 42 -0.73 11.55 4.67
N SER A 43 -1.88 11.36 4.02
CA SER A 43 -2.84 10.29 4.32
C SER A 43 -2.65 9.13 3.35
N LEU A 44 -3.12 7.94 3.71
CA LEU A 44 -3.15 6.81 2.78
C LEU A 44 -3.82 7.21 1.46
N VAL A 45 -3.24 6.76 0.34
CA VAL A 45 -3.69 7.03 -1.03
C VAL A 45 -4.01 8.52 -1.29
N HIS A 46 -3.26 9.44 -0.69
CA HIS A 46 -3.55 10.88 -0.72
C HIS A 46 -3.72 11.43 -2.14
N SER A 47 -2.83 11.08 -3.08
CA SER A 47 -2.89 11.59 -4.45
C SER A 47 -4.19 11.20 -5.16
N TRP A 48 -4.68 9.98 -4.92
CA TRP A 48 -5.97 9.51 -5.44
C TRP A 48 -7.16 10.23 -4.79
N ARG A 49 -7.09 10.48 -3.48
CA ARG A 49 -8.19 11.10 -2.73
C ARG A 49 -8.29 12.61 -2.93
N SER A 50 -7.17 13.30 -3.10
CA SER A 50 -7.10 14.77 -2.96
C SER A 50 -6.37 15.49 -4.09
N GLN A 51 -5.68 14.79 -5.00
CA GLN A 51 -4.86 15.43 -6.04
C GLN A 51 -5.24 15.00 -7.47
N ARG A 52 -6.23 14.12 -7.63
CA ARG A 52 -6.80 13.80 -8.93
C ARG A 52 -7.72 14.93 -9.41
N TRP A 53 -7.87 15.05 -10.72
CA TRP A 53 -8.83 15.97 -11.32
C TRP A 53 -10.24 15.38 -11.21
N ASP A 54 -11.25 16.23 -11.18
CA ASP A 54 -12.64 15.77 -11.11
C ASP A 54 -13.02 14.90 -12.31
N SER A 55 -12.48 15.24 -13.49
CA SER A 55 -12.66 14.51 -14.75
C SER A 55 -11.68 13.35 -14.96
N PHE A 56 -10.89 12.97 -13.95
CA PHE A 56 -9.93 11.89 -14.08
C PHE A 56 -10.63 10.54 -14.28
N CYS A 57 -10.26 9.83 -15.34
CA CYS A 57 -10.69 8.45 -15.61
C CYS A 57 -9.47 7.58 -15.90
N LEU A 58 -9.55 6.31 -15.49
CA LEU A 58 -8.59 5.29 -15.92
C LEU A 58 -8.85 4.89 -17.37
N VAL A 59 -7.78 4.59 -18.10
CA VAL A 59 -7.84 4.05 -19.48
C VAL A 59 -7.70 2.53 -19.52
N THR A 60 -7.65 1.91 -18.35
CA THR A 60 -7.56 0.47 -18.15
C THR A 60 -8.91 -0.07 -17.68
N PRO A 61 -9.32 -1.25 -18.16
CA PRO A 61 -10.47 -1.97 -17.59
C PRO A 61 -10.36 -2.14 -16.06
N ASN A 62 -11.47 -2.02 -15.35
CA ASN A 62 -11.68 -2.32 -13.94
C ASN A 62 -11.09 -3.67 -13.54
N TRP A 63 -11.25 -4.73 -14.34
CA TRP A 63 -10.70 -6.05 -14.03
C TRP A 63 -9.16 -6.11 -14.08
N GLN A 64 -8.49 -5.11 -14.67
CA GLN A 64 -7.03 -4.98 -14.58
C GLN A 64 -6.61 -4.17 -13.35
N CYS A 65 -7.52 -3.40 -12.76
CA CYS A 65 -7.28 -2.57 -11.59
C CYS A 65 -7.44 -3.37 -10.28
N ASN A 66 -6.79 -4.53 -10.18
CA ASN A 66 -6.86 -5.39 -9.00
C ASN A 66 -5.81 -5.05 -7.94
N LEU A 67 -6.17 -5.27 -6.69
CA LEU A 67 -5.25 -5.27 -5.56
C LEU A 67 -5.10 -6.70 -5.01
N PRO A 68 -3.99 -7.02 -4.34
CA PRO A 68 -3.83 -8.28 -3.64
C PRO A 68 -5.01 -8.54 -2.69
N GLY A 69 -5.61 -9.72 -2.78
CA GLY A 69 -6.78 -10.10 -1.97
C GLY A 69 -8.09 -9.37 -2.32
N TRP A 70 -8.10 -8.49 -3.33
CA TRP A 70 -9.27 -7.71 -3.72
C TRP A 70 -9.42 -7.64 -5.24
N SER A 71 -10.06 -8.65 -5.79
CA SER A 71 -10.42 -8.72 -7.21
C SER A 71 -11.70 -7.95 -7.50
N TYR A 72 -11.78 -7.33 -8.67
CA TYR A 72 -13.00 -6.74 -9.18
C TYR A 72 -14.10 -7.81 -9.42
N THR A 73 -15.31 -7.57 -8.90
CA THR A 73 -16.46 -8.50 -8.95
C THR A 73 -17.64 -7.95 -9.77
N GLY A 74 -17.48 -6.79 -10.41
CA GLY A 74 -18.51 -6.17 -11.24
C GLY A 74 -18.54 -6.72 -12.66
N ASN A 75 -19.54 -6.28 -13.42
CA ASN A 75 -19.72 -6.67 -14.84
C ASN A 75 -19.20 -5.62 -15.82
N ASP A 76 -18.90 -4.41 -15.34
CA ASP A 76 -18.43 -3.32 -16.21
C ASP A 76 -16.94 -3.46 -16.52
N PRO A 77 -16.52 -3.16 -17.75
CA PRO A 77 -15.14 -3.28 -18.14
C PRO A 77 -14.21 -2.41 -17.35
#